data_AF-A0A0F9GP42-F1
#
_entry.id   AF-A0A0F9GP42-F1
#
_cell.length_a   1.000
_cell.length_b   1.000
_cell.length_c   1.000
_cell.angle_alpha   90.00
_cell.angle_beta   90.00
_cell.angle_gamma   90.00
#
_symmetry.space_group_name_H-M   'P 1'
#
loop_
_entity.id
_entity.type
_entity.pdbx_description
1 polymer ?
#
loop_
_entity_poly.entity_id
_entity_poly.type
_entity_poly.pdbx_seq_one_letter_code
_entity_poly.pdbx_strand_id
1 'polypeptide(L)' 'MRFILRGKAYVLTPRDVVAKMHGMSPEEIRKYYVIIEGEKYPPKQVLGELVGLGRAEFTTMDATNILRRLGFGLGQFEV' A
#
# COMPACT_ATOMS: atom_id res chain seq x y z
N MET A 1 3.70 -4.57 12.35
CA MET A 1 2.81 -5.71 12.05
C MET A 1 3.57 -6.77 11.28
N ARG A 2 3.35 -8.05 11.59
CA ARG A 2 3.87 -9.19 10.82
C ARG A 2 2.76 -9.80 9.95
N PHE A 3 3.06 -10.13 8.71
CA PHE A 3 2.14 -10.82 7.79
C PHE A 3 2.90 -11.72 6.81
N ILE A 4 2.17 -12.62 6.15
CA ILE A 4 2.70 -13.45 5.06
C ILE A 4 2.09 -12.96 3.75
N LEU A 5 2.92 -12.78 2.73
CA LEU A 5 2.47 -12.48 1.36
C LEU A 5 3.29 -13.33 0.40
N ARG A 6 2.61 -14.10 -0.46
CA ARG A 6 3.25 -15.05 -1.40
C ARG A 6 4.26 -15.99 -0.74
N GLY A 7 3.90 -16.54 0.43
CA GLY A 7 4.73 -17.46 1.19
C GLY A 7 5.96 -16.82 1.88
N LYS A 8 6.18 -15.51 1.72
CA LYS A 8 7.26 -14.77 2.38
C LYS A 8 6.74 -14.00 3.58
N ALA A 9 7.50 -14.00 4.67
CA ALA A 9 7.18 -13.25 5.88
C ALA A 9 7.71 -11.82 5.78
N TYR A 10 6.86 -10.86 6.11
CA TYR A 10 7.21 -9.45 6.18
C TYR A 10 6.88 -8.87 7.54
N VAL A 11 7.68 -7.90 7.97
CA VAL A 11 7.45 -7.09 9.16
C VAL A 11 7.50 -5.64 8.71
N LEU A 12 6.38 -4.95 8.80
CA LEU A 12 6.25 -3.54 8.42
C LEU A 12 5.58 -2.74 9.53
N THR A 13 5.98 -1.50 9.69
CA THR A 13 5.38 -0.50 10.56
C THR A 13 4.81 0.65 9.72
N PRO A 14 3.93 1.49 10.29
CA PRO A 14 3.44 2.67 9.60
C PRO A 14 4.57 3.65 9.23
N ARG A 15 5.63 3.71 10.05
CA ARG A 15 6.81 4.55 9.77
C ARG A 15 7.57 4.08 8.55
N ASP A 16 7.68 2.77 8.33
CA ASP A 16 8.35 2.22 7.14
C ASP A 16 7.60 2.62 5.86
N VAL A 17 6.26 2.62 5.91
CA VAL A 17 5.41 3.05 4.79
C VAL A 17 5.65 4.52 4.47
N VAL A 18 5.59 5.40 5.48
CA VAL A 18 5.81 6.84 5.30
C VAL A 18 7.23 7.10 4.76
N ALA A 19 8.25 6.53 5.39
CA ALA A 19 9.64 6.73 4.98
C ALA A 19 9.90 6.24 3.55
N LYS A 20 9.29 5.12 3.14
CA LYS A 20 9.44 4.59 1.79
C LYS A 20 8.75 5.46 0.75
N MET A 21 7.55 5.95 1.06
CA MET A 21 6.73 6.73 0.13
C MET A 21 7.11 8.22 0.07
N HIS A 22 7.86 8.72 1.04
CA HIS A 22 8.31 10.10 1.07
C HIS A 22 9.06 10.49 -0.22
N GLY A 23 8.53 11.46 -0.96
CA GLY A 23 9.10 11.94 -2.23
C GLY A 23 8.76 11.08 -3.46
N MET A 24 7.96 10.01 -3.33
CA MET A 24 7.42 9.30 -4.48
C MET A 24 6.18 9.99 -5.02
N SER A 25 6.08 10.12 -6.35
CA SER A 25 4.85 10.59 -6.97
C SER A 25 3.79 9.49 -6.98
N PRO A 26 2.53 9.81 -6.65
CA PRO A 26 1.42 8.90 -6.85
C PRO A 26 1.26 8.52 -8.32
N GLU A 27 1.02 7.25 -8.57
CA GLU A 27 0.57 6.78 -9.88
C GLU A 27 -0.91 7.06 -10.12
N GLU A 28 -1.35 6.85 -11.36
CA GLU A 28 -2.75 6.95 -11.72
C GLU A 28 -3.63 6.06 -10.84
N ILE A 29 -4.58 6.70 -10.15
CA ILE A 29 -5.52 6.03 -9.28
C ILE A 29 -6.78 5.69 -10.08
N ARG A 30 -7.09 4.40 -10.20
CA ARG A 30 -8.30 3.95 -10.91
C ARG A 30 -9.56 4.00 -10.04
N LYS A 31 -9.55 3.29 -8.91
CA LYS A 31 -10.73 3.15 -8.05
C LYS A 31 -10.40 3.29 -6.57
N TYR A 32 -9.40 2.55 -6.08
CA TYR A 32 -9.05 2.53 -4.67
C TYR A 32 -7.77 3.34 -4.42
N TYR A 33 -7.75 4.06 -3.30
CA TYR A 33 -6.57 4.78 -2.82
C TYR A 33 -6.33 4.59 -1.32
N VAL A 34 -5.10 4.84 -0.92
CA VAL A 34 -4.66 4.98 0.47
C VAL A 34 -4.12 6.39 0.68
N ILE A 35 -4.36 6.98 1.84
CA ILE A 35 -3.83 8.30 2.19
C ILE A 35 -2.54 8.13 2.98
N ILE A 36 -1.46 8.73 2.49
CA ILE A 36 -0.14 8.74 3.15
C ILE A 36 0.34 10.19 3.14
N GLU A 37 0.57 10.75 4.32
CA GLU A 37 0.99 12.16 4.49
C GLU A 37 0.11 13.18 3.74
N GLY A 38 -1.19 12.90 3.61
CA GLY A 38 -2.16 13.78 2.94
C GLY A 38 -2.29 13.53 1.42
N GLU A 39 -1.41 12.73 0.83
CA GLU A 39 -1.47 12.37 -0.58
C GLU A 39 -2.16 11.01 -0.79
N LYS A 40 -2.85 10.88 -1.93
CA LYS A 40 -3.57 9.65 -2.31
C LYS A 40 -2.67 8.80 -3.20
N TYR A 41 -2.44 7.56 -2.81
CA TYR A 41 -1.67 6.60 -3.59
C TYR A 41 -2.51 5.38 -3.95
N PRO A 42 -2.27 4.74 -5.11
CA PRO A 42 -2.78 3.40 -5.37
C PRO A 42 -2.25 2.41 -4.31
N PRO A 43 -3.09 1.61 -3.65
CA PRO A 43 -2.66 0.67 -2.62
C PRO A 43 -1.58 -0.29 -3.13
N LYS A 44 -1.67 -0.67 -4.41
CA LYS A 44 -0.72 -1.59 -5.03
C LYS A 44 0.65 -0.99 -5.27
N GLN A 45 0.74 0.32 -5.53
CA GLN A 45 2.02 1.01 -5.62
C GLN A 45 2.71 0.92 -4.26
N VAL A 46 2.03 1.38 -3.21
CA VAL A 46 2.58 1.44 -1.84
C VAL A 46 3.07 0.08 -1.36
N LEU A 47 2.24 -0.97 -1.47
CA LEU A 47 2.65 -2.29 -1.02
C LEU A 47 3.83 -2.82 -1.85
N GLY A 48 3.80 -2.66 -3.18
CA GLY A 48 4.86 -3.14 -4.06
C GLY A 48 6.21 -2.54 -3.72
N GLU A 49 6.25 -1.23 -3.43
CA GLU A 49 7.46 -0.53 -3.01
C GLU A 49 7.99 -1.04 -1.67
N LEU A 50 7.12 -1.38 -0.73
CA LEU A 50 7.52 -1.86 0.60
C LEU A 50 8.04 -3.29 0.60
N VAL A 51 7.43 -4.18 -0.19
CA VAL A 51 7.79 -5.60 -0.20
C VAL A 51 8.74 -5.99 -1.33
N GLY A 52 9.03 -5.06 -2.25
CA GLY A 52 9.90 -5.31 -3.41
C GLY A 52 9.30 -6.31 -4.40
N LEU A 53 7.96 -6.41 -4.45
CA LEU A 53 7.25 -7.31 -5.35
C LEU A 53 6.59 -6.52 -6.48
N GLY A 54 6.58 -7.11 -7.68
CA GLY A 54 5.83 -6.56 -8.80
C GLY A 54 4.34 -6.49 -8.48
N ARG A 55 3.63 -5.49 -9.02
CA ARG A 55 2.19 -5.30 -8.75
C ARG A 55 1.33 -6.47 -9.23
N ALA A 56 1.81 -7.29 -10.17
CA ALA A 56 1.12 -8.50 -10.61
C ALA A 56 1.12 -9.61 -9.54
N GLU A 57 2.05 -9.55 -8.57
CA GLU A 57 2.23 -10.58 -7.55
C GLU A 57 1.18 -10.51 -6.44
N PHE A 58 0.29 -9.53 -6.40
CA PHE A 58 -0.74 -9.44 -5.38
C PHE A 58 -1.95 -8.64 -5.86
N THR A 59 -3.07 -8.84 -5.17
CA THR A 59 -4.33 -8.19 -5.51
C THR A 59 -4.43 -6.81 -4.86
N THR A 60 -5.31 -5.96 -5.39
CA THR A 60 -5.64 -4.69 -4.73
C THR A 60 -6.17 -4.94 -3.32
N MET A 61 -6.91 -6.03 -3.12
CA MET A 61 -7.48 -6.39 -1.83
C MET A 61 -6.43 -6.80 -0.80
N ASP A 62 -5.35 -7.48 -1.24
CA ASP A 62 -4.20 -7.77 -0.37
C ASP A 62 -3.58 -6.47 0.14
N ALA A 63 -3.30 -5.55 -0.79
CA ALA A 63 -2.71 -4.26 -0.49
C ALA A 63 -3.58 -3.42 0.45
N THR A 64 -4.88 -3.28 0.16
CA THR A 64 -5.80 -2.55 1.02
C THR A 64 -5.90 -3.18 2.40
N ASN A 65 -6.05 -4.50 2.51
CA ASN A 65 -6.14 -5.17 3.81
C ASN A 65 -4.88 -4.97 4.66
N ILE A 66 -3.69 -5.10 4.06
CA ILE A 66 -2.42 -4.90 4.77
C ILE A 66 -2.29 -3.45 5.24
N LEU A 67 -2.53 -2.48 4.35
CA LEU A 67 -2.41 -1.05 4.67
C LEU A 67 -3.44 -0.60 5.71
N ARG A 68 -4.68 -1.11 5.62
CA ARG A 68 -5.71 -0.87 6.65
C ARG A 68 -5.29 -1.40 8.02
N ARG A 69 -4.70 -2.61 8.07
CA ARG A 69 -4.20 -3.19 9.32
C ARG A 69 -2.96 -2.46 9.87
N LEU A 70 -2.23 -1.76 9.02
CA LEU A 70 -1.18 -0.81 9.42
C LEU A 70 -1.74 0.54 9.89
N GLY A 71 -3.06 0.75 9.82
CA GLY A 71 -3.72 1.97 10.31
C GLY A 71 -3.86 3.09 9.28
N PHE A 72 -3.63 2.81 8.00
CA PHE A 72 -3.82 3.82 6.95
C PHE A 72 -5.28 3.95 6.53
N GLY A 73 -5.69 5.18 6.24
CA GLY A 73 -7.00 5.50 5.69
C GLY A 73 -7.11 5.03 4.24
N LEU A 74 -8.18 4.30 3.93
CA LEU A 74 -8.51 3.85 2.59
C LEU A 74 -9.75 4.57 2.08
N GLY A 75 -9.77 4.84 0.78
CA GLY A 75 -10.94 5.36 0.09
C GLY A 75 -11.13 4.72 -1.27
N GLN A 76 -12.26 5.03 -1.88
CA GLN A 76 -12.52 4.74 -3.27
C GLN A 76 -13.12 5.96 -3.96
N PHE A 77 -12.88 6.10 -5.25
CA PHE A 77 -13.65 7.00 -6.10
C PHE A 77 -14.96 6.33 -6.48
N GLU A 78 -16.06 7.08 -6.39
CA GLU A 78 -17.31 6.72 -7.04
C GLU A 78 -17.16 7.05 -8.52
N VAL A 79 -17.40 6.05 -9.37
CA VAL A 79 -17.38 6.15 -10.82
C VAL A 79 -18.81 6.16 -11.31
#